data_AF-A0A6J5DDE0-F1
#
_entry.id   AF-A0A6J5DDE0-F1
#
_cell.length_a   1.000
_cell.length_b   1.000
_cell.length_c   1.000
_cell.angle_alpha   90.00
_cell.angle_beta   90.00
_cell.angle_gamma   90.00
#
_symmetry.space_group_name_H-M   'P 1'
#
loop_
_entity.id
_entity.type
_entity.pdbx_description
1 polymer ?
#
loop_
_entity_poly.entity_id
_entity_poly.type
_entity_poly.pdbx_seq_one_letter_code
_entity_poly.pdbx_strand_id
1 'polypeptide(L)'
;MALHFTATESTFSYFEVTRTYLEQHGKPVAFYSDKASVFRSTQTATTGGKGVTHFGRAMFELNIDGLCANSSQAKGRVERANLTLQDRLVKELRLRGISTREAANAYAPRFIADYNARFGKAPRSAFNAHRPLRADEDLDTILTWREPRRVTRSLTLQYDRVIYLLDDTQANRRLVGRYIDVYEYPDGRIEIRADGIALPFMPYDRLSEIDQGAVVDHKRLGHVLQVAQLVQADRDNRRASGSPSRTNQGQAPRLKERRTGTKKQREISVDDLNTAIGRTVVSLQDPVLRPQSKR
;
A
#
# COMPACT_ATOMS: atom_id res chain seq x y z
N MET A 1 -15.62 19.90 1.65
CA MET A 1 -15.79 18.45 1.85
C MET A 1 -14.96 17.74 0.80
N ALA A 2 -14.23 16.69 1.15
CA ALA A 2 -13.55 15.82 0.19
C ALA A 2 -14.13 14.41 0.30
N LEU A 3 -14.26 13.73 -0.84
CA LEU A 3 -14.77 12.38 -0.95
C LEU A 3 -13.93 11.63 -1.99
N HIS A 4 -13.43 10.47 -1.62
CA HIS A 4 -12.61 9.64 -2.49
C HIS A 4 -12.90 8.17 -2.23
N PHE A 5 -13.26 7.43 -3.28
CA PHE A 5 -13.48 6.00 -3.24
C PHE A 5 -12.16 5.27 -3.43
N THR A 6 -11.88 4.35 -2.51
CA THR A 6 -10.68 3.50 -2.52
C THR A 6 -11.08 2.04 -2.33
N ALA A 7 -10.23 1.10 -2.75
CA ALA A 7 -10.54 -0.32 -2.64
C ALA A 7 -10.65 -0.77 -1.18
N THR A 8 -9.75 -0.27 -0.33
CA THR A 8 -9.83 -0.43 1.12
C THR A 8 -9.30 0.82 1.82
N GLU A 9 -9.71 1.01 3.07
CA GLU A 9 -9.11 2.02 3.94
C GLU A 9 -7.64 1.67 4.25
N SER A 10 -6.74 2.61 4.01
CA SER A 10 -5.30 2.45 4.21
C SER A 10 -4.62 3.82 4.36
N THR A 11 -3.38 3.86 4.86
CA THR A 11 -2.59 5.10 4.91
C THR A 11 -2.47 5.77 3.56
N PHE A 12 -2.21 5.02 2.48
CA PHE A 12 -2.14 5.59 1.13
C PHE A 12 -3.49 6.14 0.65
N SER A 13 -4.60 5.47 0.95
CA SER A 13 -5.96 5.98 0.69
C SER A 13 -6.17 7.36 1.33
N TYR A 14 -5.68 7.54 2.56
CA TYR A 14 -5.74 8.82 3.25
C TYR A 14 -4.79 9.87 2.67
N PHE A 15 -3.61 9.47 2.19
CA PHE A 15 -2.72 10.37 1.47
C PHE A 15 -3.31 10.87 0.16
N GLU A 16 -4.01 10.03 -0.61
CA GLU A 16 -4.67 10.42 -1.86
C GLU A 16 -5.75 11.49 -1.65
N VAL A 17 -6.64 11.28 -0.67
CA VAL A 17 -7.69 12.26 -0.36
C VAL A 17 -7.12 13.54 0.23
N THR A 18 -6.09 13.44 1.07
CA THR A 18 -5.43 14.62 1.64
C THR A 18 -4.72 15.43 0.57
N ARG A 19 -3.95 14.79 -0.34
CA ARG A 19 -3.34 15.48 -1.49
C ARG A 19 -4.37 16.28 -2.26
N THR A 20 -5.45 15.63 -2.67
CA THR A 20 -6.54 16.26 -3.44
C THR A 20 -7.14 17.46 -2.69
N TYR A 21 -7.36 17.31 -1.38
CA TYR A 21 -7.88 18.39 -0.54
C TYR A 21 -6.92 19.58 -0.47
N LEU A 22 -5.63 19.31 -0.23
CA LEU A 22 -4.61 20.35 -0.08
C LEU A 22 -4.38 21.12 -1.38
N GLU A 23 -4.38 20.43 -2.53
CA GLU A 23 -4.25 21.06 -3.84
C GLU A 23 -5.46 21.94 -4.19
N GLN A 24 -6.67 21.56 -3.75
CA GLN A 24 -7.89 22.31 -4.04
C GLN A 24 -8.18 23.45 -3.06
N HIS A 25 -7.80 23.31 -1.79
CA HIS A 25 -8.23 24.21 -0.72
C HIS A 25 -7.09 24.83 0.08
N GLY A 26 -5.86 24.34 -0.10
CA GLY A 26 -4.73 24.67 0.75
C GLY A 26 -4.72 23.87 2.06
N LYS A 27 -3.75 24.19 2.90
CA LYS A 27 -3.52 23.54 4.20
C LYS A 27 -4.49 24.06 5.26
N PRO A 28 -5.30 23.20 5.88
CA PRO A 28 -6.09 23.60 7.03
C PRO A 28 -5.18 23.85 8.24
N VAL A 29 -5.77 24.40 9.31
CA VAL A 29 -5.11 24.48 10.61
C VAL A 29 -5.04 23.10 11.25
N ALA A 30 -6.13 22.35 11.21
CA ALA A 30 -6.23 21.04 11.83
C ALA A 30 -7.17 20.11 11.06
N PHE A 31 -6.88 18.81 11.13
CA PHE A 31 -7.83 17.75 10.80
C PHE A 31 -8.42 17.16 12.07
N TYR A 32 -9.75 17.01 12.08
CA TYR A 32 -10.46 16.26 13.12
C TYR A 32 -10.72 14.84 12.62
N SER A 33 -10.13 13.86 13.27
CA SER A 33 -10.30 12.45 12.93
C SER A 33 -11.05 11.69 14.02
N ASP A 34 -11.58 10.53 13.67
CA ASP A 34 -11.96 9.54 14.67
C ASP A 34 -10.70 8.90 15.31
N LYS A 35 -10.90 7.88 16.15
CA LYS A 35 -9.80 7.18 16.84
C LYS A 35 -9.25 5.99 16.04
N ALA A 36 -9.37 5.98 14.71
CA ALA A 36 -8.79 4.93 13.89
C ALA A 36 -7.26 4.87 14.06
N SER A 37 -6.69 3.66 13.93
CA SER A 37 -5.26 3.40 14.15
C SER A 37 -4.34 4.08 13.13
N VAL A 38 -4.87 4.52 11.99
CA VAL A 38 -4.12 5.32 11.01
C VAL A 38 -3.80 6.71 11.57
N PHE A 39 -4.67 7.27 12.42
CA PHE A 39 -4.50 8.60 13.01
C PHE A 39 -3.83 8.59 14.38
N ARG A 40 -3.80 7.43 15.04
CA ARG A 40 -3.25 7.28 16.39
C ARG A 40 -2.53 5.95 16.58
N SER A 41 -1.31 6.02 17.11
CA SER A 41 -0.63 4.83 17.65
C SER A 41 -1.35 4.32 18.90
N THR A 42 -1.65 3.02 18.92
CA THR A 42 -2.14 2.32 20.11
C THR A 42 -1.02 1.90 21.07
N GLN A 43 0.25 1.97 20.64
CA GLN A 43 1.40 1.66 21.48
C GLN A 43 1.96 2.93 22.14
N THR A 44 2.20 2.87 23.46
CA THR A 44 2.81 3.93 24.26
C THR A 44 4.24 4.18 23.80
N ALA A 45 4.58 5.45 23.63
CA ALA A 45 5.90 5.89 23.19
C ALA A 45 6.97 5.65 24.24
N THR A 46 7.50 4.43 24.25
CA THR A 46 8.62 3.98 25.09
C THR A 46 9.98 4.28 24.45
N THR A 47 10.02 4.89 23.27
CA THR A 47 11.26 5.36 22.61
C THR A 47 10.92 6.54 21.72
N GLY A 48 11.73 7.61 21.73
CA GLY A 48 11.51 8.79 20.89
C GLY A 48 11.28 8.40 19.43
N GLY A 49 10.11 8.73 18.89
CA GLY A 49 9.67 8.38 17.52
C GLY A 49 8.72 7.17 17.41
N LYS A 50 8.61 6.30 18.43
CA LYS A 50 7.63 5.21 18.45
C LYS A 50 6.29 5.71 18.98
N GLY A 51 5.44 6.27 18.14
CA GLY A 51 4.12 6.73 18.58
C GLY A 51 3.37 7.63 17.60
N VAL A 52 4.07 8.09 16.56
CA VAL A 52 3.49 8.88 15.48
C VAL A 52 3.24 7.96 14.29
N THR A 53 2.01 7.95 13.77
CA THR A 53 1.67 7.17 12.56
C THR A 53 2.28 7.84 11.33
N HIS A 54 2.44 7.12 10.21
CA HIS A 54 2.90 7.72 8.96
C HIS A 54 2.02 8.90 8.52
N PHE A 55 0.71 8.80 8.77
CA PHE A 55 -0.21 9.91 8.53
C PHE A 55 0.10 11.10 9.45
N GLY A 56 0.24 10.87 10.76
CA GLY A 56 0.60 11.92 11.72
C GLY A 56 1.94 12.60 11.40
N ARG A 57 2.94 11.83 10.94
CA ARG A 57 4.23 12.35 10.49
C ARG A 57 4.06 13.30 9.32
N ALA A 58 3.32 12.90 8.29
CA ALA A 58 3.05 13.75 7.14
C ALA A 58 2.28 15.02 7.52
N MET A 59 1.30 14.93 8.43
CA MET A 59 0.54 16.10 8.87
C MET A 59 1.44 17.07 9.67
N PHE A 60 2.33 16.55 10.51
CA PHE A 60 3.32 17.34 11.22
C PHE A 60 4.28 18.07 10.27
N GLU A 61 4.80 17.39 9.24
CA GLU A 61 5.64 18.00 8.20
C GLU A 61 4.91 19.14 7.45
N LEU A 62 3.61 19.01 7.22
CA LEU A 62 2.77 20.04 6.61
C LEU A 62 2.33 21.13 7.59
N ASN A 63 2.70 21.01 8.87
CA ASN A 63 2.25 21.86 9.97
C ASN A 63 0.71 21.87 10.11
N ILE A 64 0.06 20.72 9.97
CA ILE A 64 -1.39 20.51 10.15
C ILE A 64 -1.61 19.72 11.44
N ASP A 65 -2.42 20.26 12.35
CA ASP A 65 -2.68 19.59 13.62
C ASP A 65 -3.64 18.39 13.46
N GLY A 66 -3.25 17.24 14.00
CA GLY A 66 -4.11 16.06 14.08
C GLY A 66 -4.89 16.02 15.39
N LEU A 67 -6.20 16.32 15.35
CA LEU A 67 -7.06 16.32 16.51
C LEU A 67 -7.97 15.08 16.53
N CYS A 68 -7.67 14.13 17.41
CA CYS A 68 -8.55 12.97 17.62
C CYS A 68 -9.83 13.38 18.37
N ALA A 69 -10.99 12.91 17.89
CA ALA A 69 -12.29 13.16 18.52
C ALA A 69 -12.34 12.57 19.94
N ASN A 70 -12.07 13.42 20.94
CA ASN A 70 -12.10 13.06 22.37
C ASN A 70 -13.47 13.32 23.03
N SER A 71 -14.39 14.01 22.35
CA SER A 71 -15.74 14.31 22.85
C SER A 71 -16.84 13.63 22.04
N SER A 72 -17.93 13.27 22.72
CA SER A 72 -19.14 12.69 22.12
C SER A 72 -19.79 13.60 21.08
N GLN A 73 -19.72 14.92 21.27
CA GLN A 73 -20.27 15.91 20.34
C GLN A 73 -19.54 15.97 19.00
N ALA A 74 -18.20 15.86 19.00
CA ALA A 74 -17.41 15.80 17.77
C ALA A 74 -17.69 14.51 16.99
N LYS A 75 -17.75 13.38 17.71
CA LYS A 75 -18.09 12.07 17.15
C LYS A 75 -19.49 12.06 16.51
N GLY A 76 -20.50 12.60 17.22
CA GLY A 76 -21.88 12.67 16.70
C GLY A 76 -22.08 13.61 15.51
N ARG A 77 -21.15 14.54 15.22
CA ARG A 77 -21.15 15.31 13.96
C ARG A 77 -20.60 14.48 12.79
N VAL A 78 -19.49 13.78 13.01
CA VAL A 78 -18.87 12.89 12.02
C VAL A 78 -19.82 11.76 11.66
N GLU A 79 -20.43 11.10 12.64
CA GLU A 79 -21.37 9.99 12.44
C GLU A 79 -22.60 10.41 11.63
N ARG A 80 -23.20 11.57 11.90
CA ARG A 80 -24.38 12.06 11.14
C ARG A 80 -24.05 12.37 9.67
N ALA A 81 -22.89 12.99 9.42
CA ALA A 81 -22.43 13.22 8.05
C ALA A 81 -22.19 11.88 7.34
N ASN A 82 -21.51 10.94 7.99
CA ASN A 82 -21.22 9.62 7.45
C ASN A 82 -22.50 8.81 7.15
N LEU A 83 -23.50 8.84 8.03
CA LEU A 83 -24.79 8.18 7.79
C LEU A 83 -25.50 8.76 6.57
N THR A 84 -25.50 10.08 6.43
CA THR A 84 -26.13 10.75 5.29
C THR A 84 -25.42 10.40 3.98
N LEU A 85 -24.09 10.34 4.01
CA LEU A 85 -23.29 9.89 2.87
C LEU A 85 -23.58 8.42 2.55
N GLN A 86 -23.51 7.51 3.53
CA GLN A 86 -23.71 6.07 3.32
C GLN A 86 -25.10 5.74 2.77
N ASP A 87 -26.16 6.44 3.18
CA ASP A 87 -27.50 6.20 2.65
C ASP A 87 -27.68 6.82 1.24
N ARG A 88 -27.37 8.11 1.08
CA ARG A 88 -27.69 8.84 -0.15
C ARG A 88 -26.72 8.57 -1.28
N LEU A 89 -25.42 8.58 -1.00
CA LEU A 89 -24.39 8.38 -2.01
C LEU A 89 -24.56 7.03 -2.71
N VAL A 90 -24.84 5.98 -1.93
CA VAL A 90 -25.08 4.63 -2.47
C VAL A 90 -26.31 4.61 -3.40
N LYS A 91 -27.40 5.29 -3.02
CA LYS A 91 -28.60 5.41 -3.86
C LYS A 91 -28.34 6.21 -5.13
N GLU A 92 -27.63 7.33 -5.04
CA GLU A 92 -27.29 8.19 -6.19
C GLU A 92 -26.37 7.46 -7.20
N LEU A 93 -25.41 6.66 -6.71
CA LEU A 93 -24.58 5.80 -7.54
C LEU A 93 -25.43 4.74 -8.26
N ARG A 94 -26.33 4.05 -7.52
CA ARG A 94 -27.22 3.03 -8.09
C ARG A 94 -28.16 3.60 -9.15
N LEU A 95 -28.76 4.77 -8.91
CA LEU A 95 -29.64 5.45 -9.89
C LEU A 95 -28.93 5.81 -11.20
N ARG A 96 -27.60 6.00 -11.15
CA ARG A 96 -26.77 6.31 -12.32
C ARG A 96 -26.10 5.07 -12.93
N GLY A 97 -26.36 3.87 -12.39
CA GLY A 97 -25.71 2.65 -12.84
C GLY A 97 -24.19 2.63 -12.60
N ILE A 98 -23.68 3.43 -11.66
CA ILE A 98 -22.23 3.50 -11.38
C ILE A 98 -21.83 2.29 -10.53
N SER A 99 -20.93 1.46 -11.07
CA SER A 99 -20.45 0.23 -10.43
C SER A 99 -18.93 0.13 -10.34
N THR A 100 -18.19 1.12 -10.85
CA THR A 100 -16.72 1.17 -10.78
C THR A 100 -16.24 2.31 -9.89
N ARG A 101 -15.08 2.12 -9.27
CA ARG A 101 -14.46 3.13 -8.38
C ARG A 101 -14.09 4.39 -9.15
N GLU A 102 -13.58 4.22 -10.36
CA GLU A 102 -13.17 5.29 -11.26
C GLU A 102 -14.37 6.17 -11.63
N ALA A 103 -15.50 5.56 -12.01
CA ALA A 103 -16.73 6.29 -12.29
C ALA A 103 -17.33 6.96 -11.03
N ALA A 104 -17.23 6.31 -9.86
CA ALA A 104 -17.66 6.90 -8.60
C ALA A 104 -16.82 8.14 -8.22
N ASN A 105 -15.50 8.08 -8.40
CA ASN A 105 -14.60 9.22 -8.19
C ASN A 105 -14.83 10.34 -9.21
N ALA A 106 -15.13 10.02 -10.47
CA ALA A 106 -15.52 11.02 -11.47
C ALA A 106 -16.85 11.72 -11.10
N TYR A 107 -17.78 11.00 -10.45
CA TYR A 107 -19.05 11.55 -9.99
C TYR A 107 -18.95 12.34 -8.67
N ALA A 108 -17.94 12.04 -7.84
CA ALA A 108 -17.79 12.60 -6.50
C ALA A 108 -17.87 14.14 -6.43
N PRO A 109 -17.20 14.93 -7.32
CA PRO A 109 -17.30 16.39 -7.28
C PRO A 109 -18.74 16.90 -7.47
N ARG A 110 -19.51 16.28 -8.38
CA ARG A 110 -20.91 16.64 -8.62
C ARG A 110 -21.79 16.33 -7.42
N PHE A 111 -21.58 15.17 -6.80
CA PHE A 111 -22.27 14.81 -5.57
C PHE A 111 -21.93 15.76 -4.42
N ILE A 112 -20.64 16.11 -4.24
CA ILE A 112 -20.20 17.07 -3.21
C ILE A 112 -20.89 18.42 -3.38
N ALA A 113 -20.99 18.92 -4.62
CA ALA A 113 -21.63 20.21 -4.91
C ALA A 113 -23.14 20.18 -4.56
N ASP A 114 -23.88 19.16 -5.02
CA ASP A 114 -25.31 19.00 -4.70
C ASP A 114 -25.53 18.81 -3.19
N TYR A 115 -24.69 17.99 -2.54
CA TYR A 115 -24.76 17.76 -1.11
C TYR A 115 -24.53 19.06 -0.31
N ASN A 116 -23.50 19.82 -0.65
CA ASN A 116 -23.21 21.09 0.04
C ASN A 116 -24.29 22.14 -0.20
N ALA A 117 -24.93 22.16 -1.38
CA ALA A 117 -26.05 23.07 -1.66
C ALA A 117 -27.27 22.77 -0.77
N ARG A 118 -27.55 21.49 -0.49
CA ARG A 118 -28.72 21.07 0.31
C ARG A 118 -28.47 21.06 1.82
N PHE A 119 -27.26 20.68 2.25
CA PHE A 119 -26.94 20.40 3.65
C PHE A 119 -25.85 21.30 4.23
N GLY A 120 -25.18 22.09 3.39
CA GLY A 120 -24.18 23.04 3.83
C GLY A 120 -24.81 24.07 4.76
N LYS A 121 -24.18 24.27 5.92
CA LYS A 121 -24.53 25.38 6.81
C LYS A 121 -23.54 26.50 6.60
N ALA A 122 -24.04 27.72 6.46
CA ALA A 122 -23.20 28.90 6.42
C ALA A 122 -22.35 28.95 7.71
N PRO A 123 -21.02 29.11 7.59
CA PRO A 123 -20.18 29.24 8.77
C PRO A 123 -20.53 30.53 9.50
N ARG A 124 -20.37 30.54 10.83
CA ARG A 124 -20.61 31.75 11.65
C ARG A 124 -19.69 32.91 11.27
N SER A 125 -18.51 32.59 10.73
CA SER A 125 -17.53 33.56 10.21
C SER A 125 -17.15 33.19 8.79
N ALA A 126 -17.02 34.19 7.91
CA ALA A 126 -16.55 34.03 6.54
C ALA A 126 -15.01 33.93 6.42
N PHE A 127 -14.29 34.05 7.54
CA PHE A 127 -12.83 33.98 7.54
C PHE A 127 -12.33 32.60 7.10
N ASN A 128 -11.49 32.58 6.06
CA ASN A 128 -10.84 31.37 5.58
C ASN A 128 -9.46 31.21 6.22
N ALA A 129 -9.33 30.22 7.12
CA ALA A 129 -8.09 29.94 7.83
C ALA A 129 -7.12 29.00 7.08
N HIS A 130 -7.42 28.63 5.83
CA HIS A 130 -6.50 27.81 5.03
C HIS A 130 -5.24 28.60 4.67
N ARG A 131 -4.10 27.92 4.70
CA ARG A 131 -2.80 28.45 4.30
C ARG A 131 -2.39 27.85 2.97
N PRO A 132 -1.71 28.57 2.08
CA PRO A 132 -1.16 27.98 0.87
C PRO A 132 -0.12 26.90 1.21
N LEU A 133 0.07 25.95 0.30
CA LEU A 133 1.25 25.08 0.31
C LEU A 133 2.50 25.95 0.08
N ARG A 134 3.56 25.70 0.85
CA ARG A 134 4.81 26.43 0.66
C ARG A 134 5.59 25.83 -0.50
N ALA A 135 6.47 26.62 -1.12
CA ALA A 135 7.29 26.16 -2.24
C ALA A 135 8.27 25.03 -1.85
N ASP A 136 8.64 24.95 -0.58
CA ASP A 136 9.49 23.91 0.01
C ASP A 136 8.72 22.65 0.46
N GLU A 137 7.39 22.66 0.39
CA GLU A 137 6.54 21.54 0.80
C GLU A 137 6.18 20.65 -0.39
N ASP A 138 7.04 19.67 -0.67
CA ASP A 138 6.77 18.66 -1.69
C ASP A 138 5.84 17.55 -1.17
N LEU A 139 4.57 17.59 -1.61
CA LEU A 139 3.58 16.58 -1.27
C LEU A 139 3.98 15.16 -1.71
N ASP A 140 4.77 15.01 -2.78
CA ASP A 140 5.20 13.68 -3.23
C ASP A 140 6.13 13.03 -2.22
N THR A 141 7.13 13.77 -1.75
CA THR A 141 8.05 13.29 -0.71
C THR A 141 7.35 13.19 0.66
N ILE A 142 6.47 14.14 1.02
CA ILE A 142 5.83 14.20 2.35
C ILE A 142 4.81 13.07 2.56
N LEU A 143 3.98 12.77 1.55
CA LEU A 143 2.90 11.78 1.63
C LEU A 143 3.39 10.36 1.30
N THR A 144 4.50 9.96 1.92
CA THR A 144 5.16 8.65 1.74
C THR A 144 5.05 7.76 2.96
N TRP A 145 5.12 6.46 2.79
CA TRP A 145 5.41 5.54 3.89
C TRP A 145 6.93 5.52 4.12
N ARG A 146 7.40 5.74 5.34
CA ARG A 146 8.85 5.85 5.62
C ARG A 146 9.28 4.90 6.73
N GLU A 147 10.21 4.01 6.46
CA GLU A 147 10.73 3.09 7.47
C GLU A 147 12.26 3.13 7.58
N PRO A 148 12.81 3.35 8.79
CA PRO A 148 14.23 3.22 8.99
C PRO A 148 14.65 1.76 8.88
N ARG A 149 15.70 1.51 8.09
CA ARG A 149 16.30 0.20 7.86
C ARG A 149 17.80 0.26 8.02
N ARG A 150 18.34 -0.76 8.69
CA ARG A 150 19.78 -0.86 8.94
C ARG A 150 20.49 -1.42 7.72
N VAL A 151 21.55 -0.74 7.28
CA VAL A 151 22.44 -1.24 6.22
C VAL A 151 23.34 -2.34 6.78
N THR A 152 23.40 -3.48 6.09
CA THR A 152 24.26 -4.61 6.47
C THR A 152 25.71 -4.40 6.04
N ARG A 153 26.61 -5.29 6.47
CA ARG A 153 28.02 -5.31 6.01
C ARG A 153 28.16 -5.54 4.50
N SER A 154 27.17 -6.16 3.88
CA SER A 154 27.14 -6.43 2.44
C SER A 154 26.44 -5.31 1.66
N LEU A 155 26.27 -4.12 2.24
CA LEU A 155 25.59 -2.96 1.63
C LEU A 155 24.15 -3.24 1.22
N THR A 156 23.49 -4.16 1.92
CA THR A 156 22.08 -4.46 1.67
C THR A 156 21.20 -3.93 2.78
N LEU A 157 19.94 -3.67 2.46
CA LEU A 157 18.88 -3.53 3.44
C LEU A 157 17.65 -4.30 2.98
N GLN A 158 16.76 -4.65 3.91
CA GLN A 158 15.55 -5.40 3.59
C GLN A 158 14.32 -4.56 3.90
N TYR A 159 13.43 -4.43 2.91
CA TYR A 159 12.14 -3.79 3.10
C TYR A 159 11.07 -4.63 2.41
N ASP A 160 10.01 -4.94 3.15
CA ASP A 160 8.90 -5.79 2.73
C ASP A 160 9.28 -7.06 1.93
N ARG A 161 10.21 -7.83 2.52
CA ARG A 161 10.79 -9.08 1.97
C ARG A 161 11.62 -8.92 0.69
N VAL A 162 11.75 -7.72 0.15
CA VAL A 162 12.69 -7.39 -0.93
C VAL A 162 14.03 -6.97 -0.31
N ILE A 163 15.13 -7.42 -0.89
CA ILE A 163 16.46 -6.94 -0.55
C ILE A 163 16.83 -5.83 -1.51
N TYR A 164 17.39 -4.75 -1.01
CA TYR A 164 17.91 -3.67 -1.81
C TYR A 164 19.41 -3.61 -1.58
N LEU A 165 20.18 -3.73 -2.66
CA LEU A 165 21.63 -3.65 -2.67
C LEU A 165 22.03 -2.22 -3.06
N LEU A 166 22.79 -1.55 -2.21
CA LEU A 166 23.39 -0.26 -2.52
C LEU A 166 24.66 -0.47 -3.34
N ASP A 167 24.98 0.48 -4.21
CA ASP A 167 26.23 0.45 -4.96
C ASP A 167 27.44 0.48 -4.02
N ASP A 168 28.48 -0.28 -4.38
CA ASP A 168 29.69 -0.39 -3.57
C ASP A 168 30.62 0.82 -3.75
N THR A 169 30.23 1.94 -3.13
CA THR A 169 30.98 3.20 -3.12
C THR A 169 31.60 3.48 -1.76
N GLN A 170 32.66 4.30 -1.71
CA GLN A 170 33.27 4.69 -0.43
C GLN A 170 32.28 5.41 0.49
N ALA A 171 31.36 6.20 -0.07
CA ALA A 171 30.30 6.86 0.68
C ALA A 171 29.33 5.83 1.30
N ASN A 172 28.85 4.87 0.51
CA ASN A 172 27.89 3.85 0.98
C ASN A 172 28.51 2.90 2.01
N ARG A 173 29.81 2.58 1.91
CA ARG A 173 30.54 1.80 2.93
C ARG A 173 30.51 2.43 4.32
N ARG A 174 30.43 3.75 4.42
CA ARG A 174 30.28 4.46 5.71
C ARG A 174 28.87 4.34 6.31
N LEU A 175 27.89 3.91 5.51
CA LEU A 175 26.52 3.66 5.96
C LEU A 175 26.35 2.29 6.62
N VAL A 176 27.32 1.38 6.49
CA VAL A 176 27.28 0.05 7.11
C VAL A 176 26.99 0.18 8.61
N GLY A 177 25.94 -0.51 9.06
CA GLY A 177 25.49 -0.49 10.45
C GLY A 177 24.62 0.72 10.83
N ARG A 178 24.54 1.77 10.00
CA ARG A 178 23.62 2.91 10.19
C ARG A 178 22.20 2.53 9.77
N TYR A 179 21.23 3.22 10.35
CA TYR A 179 19.85 3.21 9.88
C TYR A 179 19.68 4.34 8.84
N ILE A 180 19.13 3.98 7.70
CA ILE A 180 18.75 4.90 6.62
C ILE A 180 17.27 4.68 6.29
N ASP A 181 16.63 5.62 5.61
CA ASP A 181 15.19 5.56 5.41
C ASP A 181 14.83 4.91 4.07
N VAL A 182 13.79 4.06 4.09
CA VAL A 182 13.11 3.57 2.89
C VAL A 182 11.81 4.31 2.75
N TYR A 183 11.63 5.00 1.63
CA TYR A 183 10.43 5.73 1.24
C TYR A 183 9.66 4.86 0.26
N GLU A 184 8.39 4.59 0.55
CA GLU A 184 7.45 4.00 -0.39
C GLU A 184 6.38 5.05 -0.73
N TYR A 185 6.25 5.32 -2.02
CA TYR A 185 5.32 6.30 -2.57
C TYR A 185 3.94 5.65 -2.82
N PRO A 186 2.85 6.44 -2.88
CA PRO A 186 1.51 5.91 -3.15
C PRO A 186 1.42 5.10 -4.44
N ASP A 187 2.18 5.48 -5.46
CA ASP A 187 2.27 4.82 -6.77
C ASP A 187 3.14 3.53 -6.77
N GLY A 188 3.79 3.21 -5.66
CA GLY A 188 4.63 2.02 -5.49
C GLY A 188 6.12 2.24 -5.78
N ARG A 189 6.54 3.46 -6.16
CA ARG A 189 7.97 3.77 -6.23
C ARG A 189 8.63 3.56 -4.86
N ILE A 190 9.85 3.03 -4.89
CA ILE A 190 10.70 2.88 -3.70
C ILE A 190 11.92 3.77 -3.87
N GLU A 191 12.26 4.51 -2.82
CA GLU A 191 13.46 5.32 -2.76
C GLU A 191 14.18 5.08 -1.44
N ILE A 192 15.50 4.95 -1.50
CA ILE A 192 16.34 4.75 -0.32
C ILE A 192 17.10 6.04 -0.08
N ARG A 193 16.99 6.61 1.13
CA ARG A 193 17.60 7.88 1.47
C ARG A 193 18.51 7.76 2.68
N ALA A 194 19.73 8.29 2.56
CA ALA A 194 20.64 8.50 3.68
C ALA A 194 20.83 10.00 3.90
N ASP A 195 20.59 10.47 5.12
CA ASP A 195 20.76 11.88 5.51
C ASP A 195 20.01 12.85 4.54
N GLY A 196 18.83 12.44 4.06
CA GLY A 196 17.98 13.18 3.13
C GLY A 196 18.27 12.98 1.64
N ILE A 197 19.39 12.36 1.29
CA ILE A 197 19.87 12.17 -0.10
C ILE A 197 19.46 10.79 -0.63
N ALA A 198 18.86 10.76 -1.81
CA ALA A 198 18.52 9.53 -2.51
C ALA A 198 19.77 8.76 -2.98
N LEU A 199 19.78 7.45 -2.73
CA LEU A 199 20.88 6.56 -3.09
C LEU A 199 20.46 5.65 -4.25
N PRO A 200 21.38 5.38 -5.20
CA PRO A 200 21.16 4.34 -6.19
C PRO A 200 21.15 2.96 -5.50
N PHE A 201 20.29 2.07 -6.00
CA PHE A 201 20.17 0.73 -5.49
C PHE A 201 19.67 -0.23 -6.57
N MET A 202 19.93 -1.52 -6.37
CA MET A 202 19.36 -2.61 -7.15
C MET A 202 18.41 -3.46 -6.28
N PRO A 203 17.13 -3.61 -6.64
CA PRO A 203 16.23 -4.50 -5.94
C PRO A 203 16.51 -5.97 -6.30
N TYR A 204 16.55 -6.81 -5.28
CA TYR A 204 16.58 -8.25 -5.35
C TYR A 204 15.34 -8.79 -4.63
N ASP A 205 14.26 -9.00 -5.39
CA ASP A 205 13.02 -9.55 -4.85
C ASP A 205 13.18 -11.07 -4.62
N ARG A 206 13.01 -11.51 -3.36
CA ARG A 206 13.03 -12.94 -3.00
C ARG A 206 11.69 -13.61 -3.30
N LEU A 207 10.66 -12.82 -3.58
CA LEU A 207 9.31 -13.29 -3.84
C LEU A 207 8.93 -13.30 -5.32
N SER A 208 9.82 -12.91 -6.23
CA SER A 208 9.56 -12.86 -7.68
C SER A 208 8.85 -14.11 -8.17
N GLU A 209 7.66 -13.92 -8.73
CA GLU A 209 7.00 -14.96 -9.52
C GLU A 209 7.77 -15.10 -10.83
N ILE A 210 7.93 -16.34 -11.31
CA ILE A 210 8.66 -16.54 -12.56
C ILE A 210 7.75 -16.10 -13.70
N ASP A 211 8.08 -14.98 -14.33
CA ASP A 211 7.42 -14.52 -15.55
C ASP A 211 7.84 -15.44 -16.71
N GLN A 212 6.93 -16.33 -17.10
CA GLN A 212 7.13 -17.14 -18.29
C GLN A 212 6.84 -16.24 -19.50
N GLY A 213 7.88 -15.55 -19.99
CA GLY A 213 7.88 -15.03 -21.36
C GLY A 213 7.57 -16.16 -22.36
N ALA A 214 7.21 -15.78 -23.60
CA ALA A 214 6.79 -16.71 -24.65
C ALA A 214 7.65 -17.99 -24.64
N VAL A 215 7.00 -19.12 -24.33
CA VAL A 215 7.63 -20.42 -24.08
C VAL A 215 8.59 -20.73 -25.21
N VAL A 216 9.90 -20.66 -24.93
CA VAL A 216 10.91 -21.24 -25.82
C VAL A 216 10.87 -22.74 -25.54
N ASP A 217 10.61 -23.50 -26.59
CA ASP A 217 10.35 -24.95 -26.56
C ASP A 217 11.62 -25.74 -26.18
N HIS A 218 12.05 -25.62 -24.92
CA HIS A 218 13.22 -26.29 -24.40
C HIS A 218 12.78 -27.36 -23.39
N LYS A 219 12.82 -28.62 -23.83
CA LYS A 219 12.27 -29.82 -23.15
C LYS A 219 12.59 -29.92 -21.65
N ARG A 220 13.74 -29.42 -21.20
CA ARG A 220 14.15 -29.46 -19.79
C ARG A 220 13.80 -28.19 -18.99
N LEU A 221 13.72 -27.04 -19.65
CA LEU A 221 13.45 -25.78 -18.97
C LEU A 221 11.98 -25.68 -18.56
N GLY A 222 11.06 -26.09 -19.45
CA GLY A 222 9.63 -26.10 -19.14
C GLY A 222 9.29 -26.94 -17.91
N HIS A 223 9.89 -28.13 -17.77
CA HIS A 223 9.66 -28.99 -16.60
C HIS A 223 10.18 -28.36 -15.30
N VAL A 224 11.38 -27.79 -15.31
CA VAL A 224 11.94 -27.11 -14.12
C VAL A 224 11.09 -25.90 -13.72
N LEU A 225 10.57 -25.16 -14.70
CA LEU A 225 9.67 -24.03 -14.46
C LEU A 225 8.32 -24.46 -13.86
N GLN A 226 7.75 -25.58 -14.32
CA GLN A 226 6.51 -26.13 -13.75
C GLN A 226 6.72 -26.60 -12.30
N VAL A 227 7.85 -27.25 -12.00
CA VAL A 227 8.22 -27.62 -10.62
C VAL A 227 8.33 -26.36 -9.76
N ALA A 228 8.99 -25.32 -10.27
CA ALA A 228 9.12 -24.05 -9.56
C ALA A 228 7.76 -23.39 -9.30
N GLN A 229 6.82 -23.44 -10.24
CA GLN A 229 5.44 -22.93 -10.06
C GLN A 229 4.68 -23.69 -8.97
N LEU A 230 4.78 -25.02 -8.92
CA LEU A 230 4.14 -25.81 -7.86
C LEU A 230 4.69 -25.45 -6.48
N VAL A 231 6.01 -25.34 -6.36
CA VAL A 231 6.66 -24.92 -5.12
C VAL A 231 6.28 -23.48 -4.74
N GLN A 232 6.12 -22.59 -5.73
CA GLN A 232 5.64 -21.22 -5.51
C GLN A 232 4.19 -21.19 -5.01
N ALA A 233 3.31 -22.05 -5.55
CA ALA A 233 1.93 -22.16 -5.10
C ALA A 233 1.82 -22.65 -3.64
N ASP A 234 2.75 -23.52 -3.23
CA ASP A 234 2.84 -24.01 -1.86
C ASP A 234 3.52 -22.99 -0.90
N ARG A 235 4.03 -21.85 -1.37
CA ARG A 235 4.75 -20.88 -0.52
C ARG A 235 3.84 -19.77 0.03
N ASP A 236 4.02 -19.42 1.31
CA ASP A 236 3.39 -18.25 1.94
C ASP A 236 4.08 -16.94 1.49
N ASN A 237 3.57 -16.38 0.40
CA ASN A 237 4.05 -15.13 -0.20
C ASN A 237 3.50 -13.86 0.45
N ARG A 238 2.81 -13.95 1.60
CA ARG A 238 2.28 -12.74 2.26
C ARG A 238 3.39 -11.76 2.59
N ARG A 239 3.20 -10.48 2.26
CA ARG A 239 4.12 -9.39 2.62
C ARG A 239 4.32 -9.27 4.14
N ALA A 240 5.40 -8.60 4.56
CA ALA A 240 5.80 -8.52 5.96
C ALA A 240 4.70 -7.89 6.84
N SER A 241 4.62 -8.33 8.11
CA SER A 241 3.70 -7.70 9.06
C SER A 241 4.19 -6.29 9.38
N GLY A 242 3.33 -5.29 9.18
CA GLY A 242 3.67 -3.88 9.38
C GLY A 242 3.92 -3.10 8.08
N SER A 243 4.04 -3.76 6.93
CA SER A 243 4.11 -3.09 5.62
C SER A 243 2.78 -2.44 5.23
N PRO A 244 2.80 -1.38 4.41
CA PRO A 244 1.58 -0.69 4.00
C PRO A 244 0.67 -1.60 3.16
N SER A 245 -0.64 -1.33 3.22
CA SER A 245 -1.58 -1.88 2.25
C SER A 245 -1.41 -1.15 0.92
N ARG A 246 -1.24 -1.90 -0.17
CA ARG A 246 -1.08 -1.38 -1.54
C ARG A 246 -2.33 -1.58 -2.40
N THR A 247 -3.50 -1.63 -1.75
CA THR A 247 -4.80 -1.80 -2.41
C THR A 247 -5.15 -0.64 -3.33
N ASN A 248 -4.58 0.55 -3.07
CA ASN A 248 -4.66 1.69 -3.96
C ASN A 248 -3.95 1.45 -5.31
N GLN A 249 -2.92 0.59 -5.34
CA GLN A 249 -2.23 0.13 -6.55
C GLN A 249 -2.90 -1.11 -7.18
N GLY A 250 -4.11 -1.48 -6.73
CA GLY A 250 -4.83 -2.66 -7.24
C GLY A 250 -4.38 -3.99 -6.64
N GLN A 251 -3.45 -4.01 -5.67
CA GLN A 251 -3.07 -5.24 -4.99
C GLN A 251 -4.21 -5.76 -4.09
N ALA A 252 -4.30 -7.08 -3.93
CA ALA A 252 -5.30 -7.67 -3.04
C ALA A 252 -5.03 -7.29 -1.57
N PRO A 253 -6.08 -7.14 -0.74
CA PRO A 253 -5.92 -6.88 0.68
C PRO A 253 -5.09 -7.97 1.38
N ARG A 254 -4.27 -7.56 2.35
CA ARG A 254 -3.44 -8.51 3.10
C ARG A 254 -4.30 -9.48 3.91
N LEU A 255 -4.11 -10.78 3.69
CA LEU A 255 -4.70 -11.82 4.52
C LEU A 255 -4.06 -11.82 5.91
N LYS A 256 -4.89 -11.74 6.96
CA LYS A 256 -4.44 -11.80 8.37
C LYS A 256 -3.76 -13.13 8.68
N GLU A 257 -4.34 -14.20 8.17
CA GLU A 257 -3.85 -15.56 8.36
C GLU A 257 -3.19 -16.11 7.10
N ARG A 258 -2.38 -17.14 7.28
CA ARG A 258 -1.75 -17.87 6.18
C ARG A 258 -2.83 -18.67 5.45
N ARG A 259 -2.71 -18.77 4.13
CA ARG A 259 -3.58 -19.68 3.36
C ARG A 259 -3.31 -21.11 3.80
N THR A 260 -4.37 -21.85 4.09
CA THR A 260 -4.30 -23.27 4.45
C THR A 260 -3.48 -24.04 3.43
N GLY A 261 -2.55 -24.89 3.89
CA GLY A 261 -1.70 -25.71 3.03
C GLY A 261 -0.41 -25.04 2.50
N THR A 262 -0.29 -23.71 2.52
CA THR A 262 0.99 -23.05 2.15
C THR A 262 2.07 -23.26 3.22
N LYS A 263 3.36 -22.95 2.96
CA LYS A 263 4.58 -23.08 3.80
C LYS A 263 5.44 -21.81 3.80
N LYS A 264 6.05 -21.43 4.94
CA LYS A 264 7.09 -20.36 4.89
C LYS A 264 8.27 -20.87 4.06
N GLN A 265 9.03 -19.97 3.44
CA GLN A 265 10.20 -20.37 2.65
C GLN A 265 11.17 -21.29 3.40
N ARG A 266 11.38 -21.04 4.70
CA ARG A 266 12.24 -21.87 5.57
C ARG A 266 11.64 -23.22 5.98
N GLU A 267 10.36 -23.43 5.73
CA GLU A 267 9.61 -24.66 6.06
C GLU A 267 9.46 -25.57 4.84
N ILE A 268 9.83 -25.10 3.64
CA ILE A 268 9.85 -25.91 2.42
C ILE A 268 11.02 -26.88 2.52
N SER A 269 10.73 -28.18 2.48
CA SER A 269 11.72 -29.25 2.58
C SER A 269 12.10 -29.82 1.22
N VAL A 270 13.10 -30.71 1.21
CA VAL A 270 13.46 -31.51 0.02
C VAL A 270 12.30 -32.43 -0.40
N ASP A 271 11.49 -32.92 0.54
CA ASP A 271 10.32 -33.77 0.24
C ASP A 271 9.22 -32.99 -0.50
N ASP A 272 9.06 -31.71 -0.19
CA ASP A 272 8.14 -30.83 -0.90
C ASP A 272 8.59 -30.65 -2.36
N LEU A 273 9.88 -30.46 -2.58
CA LEU A 273 10.48 -30.40 -3.92
C LEU A 273 10.28 -31.73 -4.68
N ASN A 274 10.54 -32.86 -4.04
CA ASN A 274 10.34 -34.19 -4.62
C ASN A 274 8.86 -34.44 -4.97
N THR A 275 7.94 -33.98 -4.13
CA THR A 275 6.50 -34.06 -4.40
C THR A 275 6.10 -33.21 -5.60
N ALA A 276 6.62 -31.99 -5.73
CA ALA A 276 6.39 -31.14 -6.91
C ALA A 276 6.96 -31.73 -8.20
N ILE A 277 8.14 -32.36 -8.13
CA ILE A 277 8.74 -33.13 -9.25
C ILE A 277 7.84 -34.33 -9.61
N GLY A 278 7.35 -35.07 -8.62
CA GLY A 278 6.44 -36.20 -8.88
C GLY A 278 5.15 -35.79 -9.59
N ARG A 279 4.53 -34.67 -9.16
CA ARG A 279 3.30 -34.14 -9.77
C ARG A 279 3.47 -33.71 -11.24
N THR A 280 4.62 -33.15 -11.58
CA THR A 280 4.93 -32.75 -12.98
C THR A 280 5.17 -33.95 -13.89
N VAL A 281 5.77 -35.02 -13.38
CA VAL A 281 5.95 -36.28 -14.13
C VAL A 281 4.63 -37.01 -14.39
N VAL A 282 3.70 -37.00 -13.43
CA VAL A 282 2.37 -37.64 -13.59
C VAL A 282 1.50 -36.88 -14.60
N SER A 283 1.57 -35.55 -14.64
CA SER A 283 0.86 -34.71 -15.63
C SER A 283 1.25 -35.01 -17.09
N LEU A 284 2.46 -35.55 -17.32
CA LEU A 284 2.92 -35.99 -18.64
C LEU A 284 2.47 -37.40 -19.02
N GLN A 285 1.89 -38.17 -18.08
CA GLN A 285 1.40 -39.52 -18.30
C GLN A 285 -0.10 -39.57 -18.63
N ASP A 286 -0.82 -38.45 -18.60
CA ASP A 286 -2.18 -38.39 -19.16
C ASP A 286 -2.10 -38.54 -20.70
N PRO A 287 -2.62 -39.65 -21.27
CA PRO A 287 -2.49 -39.91 -22.68
C PRO A 287 -3.44 -38.99 -23.45
N VAL A 288 -2.87 -38.01 -24.14
CA VAL A 288 -3.51 -37.41 -25.32
C VAL A 288 -3.93 -38.57 -26.22
N LEU A 289 -5.24 -38.73 -26.37
CA LEU A 289 -5.91 -39.67 -27.25
C LEU A 289 -5.12 -39.85 -28.55
N ARG A 290 -4.57 -41.06 -28.74
CA ARG A 290 -3.98 -41.45 -30.03
C ARG A 290 -5.04 -41.23 -31.11
N PRO A 291 -4.74 -40.54 -32.23
CA PRO A 291 -5.65 -40.53 -33.34
C PRO A 291 -5.75 -41.96 -33.86
N GLN A 292 -6.96 -42.53 -33.84
CA GLN A 292 -7.21 -43.79 -34.51
C GLN A 292 -6.94 -43.59 -36.00
N SER A 293 -5.88 -44.20 -36.50
CA SER A 293 -5.69 -44.41 -37.93
C SER A 293 -6.76 -45.40 -38.40
N LYS A 294 -7.80 -44.90 -39.08
CA LYS A 294 -8.64 -45.76 -39.91
C LYS A 294 -8.00 -45.88 -41.30
N ARG A 295 -7.81 -47.13 -41.72
CA ARG A 295 -7.75 -47.52 -43.13
C ARG A 295 -9.07 -47.17 -43.82
#